data_AF-A0A0W0YAL7-F1
#
_entry.id   AF-A0A0W0YAL7-F1
#
_cell.length_a   1.000
_cell.length_b   1.000
_cell.length_c   1.000
_cell.angle_alpha   90.00
_cell.angle_beta   90.00
_cell.angle_gamma   90.00
#
_symmetry.space_group_name_H-M   'P 1'
#
loop_
_entity.id
_entity.type
_entity.pdbx_description
1 polymer ?
#
loop_
_entity_poly.entity_id
_entity_poly.type
_entity_poly.pdbx_seq_one_letter_code
_entity_poly.pdbx_strand_id
1 'polypeptide(L)'
;MKKTLQYLELIDLENLKKVVEQPNEPIPEDVLKFLKQYEADSKKMVACGFNATKIAENIMKMFLPLAAHPAICKNSIEKLDCISRLYGGSHEVSAKLMDLHSTMSTINTYKEKDDLNRLSNELKFYDIKEAVDGYVQHLKGKCQREGVAIGGPNESLTPKQAKLLNRYNAMNTVNEQLKEKHETINECNWNCNLNIMSKSIDEIDVSTYKNSFVYNQESKQIYFITYEGQKKEVNIGDFELFDDEINKLPKNDKNQVKLSNYSLEIKNLINKNGGYIHSEKPAFTEDDKKNITNALEVCITNQPAWSERPYLQRLTDILSFGFKMLYREFCSKEDNLHNKLESRLNI
;
A
#
# COMPACT_ATOMS: atom_id res chain seq x y z
N MET A 1 13.72 9.38 14.63
CA MET A 1 13.34 8.04 15.11
C MET A 1 14.51 7.11 15.45
N LYS A 2 15.66 7.13 14.73
CA LYS A 2 16.83 6.28 15.10
C LYS A 2 17.23 6.41 16.59
N LYS A 3 17.37 7.64 17.08
CA LYS A 3 17.72 7.91 18.48
C LYS A 3 16.62 7.47 19.47
N THR A 4 15.35 7.62 19.10
CA THR A 4 14.22 7.08 19.88
C THR A 4 14.33 5.56 20.03
N LEU A 5 14.62 4.83 18.95
CA LEU A 5 14.80 3.37 19.01
C LEU A 5 16.04 2.95 19.81
N GLN A 6 17.12 3.74 19.77
CA GLN A 6 18.29 3.52 20.63
C GLN A 6 17.94 3.65 22.11
N TYR A 7 17.14 4.65 22.51
CA TYR A 7 16.68 4.73 23.89
C TYR A 7 15.73 3.59 24.26
N LEU A 8 14.86 3.15 23.35
CA LEU A 8 13.99 1.99 23.57
C LEU A 8 14.80 0.70 23.80
N GLU A 9 15.94 0.55 23.13
CA GLU A 9 16.84 -0.60 23.30
C GLU A 9 17.46 -0.64 24.69
N LEU A 10 17.83 0.52 25.24
CA LEU A 10 18.43 0.66 26.57
C LEU A 10 17.47 0.35 27.74
N ILE A 11 16.17 0.40 27.51
CA ILE A 11 15.17 0.13 28.55
C ILE A 11 15.23 -1.35 28.96
N ASP A 12 15.47 -1.63 30.24
CA ASP A 12 15.41 -2.99 30.78
C ASP A 12 13.95 -3.44 30.91
N LEU A 13 13.57 -4.48 30.16
CA LEU A 13 12.19 -4.96 30.09
C LEU A 13 11.72 -5.56 31.43
N GLU A 14 12.60 -6.25 32.15
CA GLU A 14 12.23 -6.92 33.40
C GLU A 14 12.06 -5.91 34.54
N ASN A 15 12.92 -4.89 34.59
CA ASN A 15 12.72 -3.75 35.47
C ASN A 15 11.41 -3.01 35.15
N LEU A 16 11.13 -2.78 33.86
CA LEU A 16 9.91 -2.10 33.44
C LEU A 16 8.65 -2.87 33.85
N LYS A 17 8.65 -4.21 33.74
CA LYS A 17 7.53 -5.06 34.21
C LYS A 17 7.28 -4.89 35.71
N LYS A 18 8.34 -4.86 36.54
CA LYS A 18 8.22 -4.64 37.99
C LYS A 18 7.58 -3.29 38.31
N VAL A 19 7.96 -2.23 37.61
CA VAL A 19 7.36 -0.89 37.79
C VAL A 19 5.89 -0.88 37.38
N VAL A 20 5.51 -1.58 36.30
CA VAL A 20 4.10 -1.72 35.91
C VAL A 20 3.25 -2.40 36.98
N GLU A 21 3.81 -3.37 37.70
CA GLU A 21 3.14 -4.07 38.81
C GLU A 21 3.10 -3.25 40.11
N GLN A 22 3.93 -2.22 40.24
CA GLN A 22 4.11 -1.41 41.44
C GLN A 22 3.83 0.08 41.14
N PRO A 23 2.56 0.52 41.15
CA PRO A 23 2.16 1.85 40.66
C PRO A 23 2.74 3.04 41.44
N ASN A 24 3.43 2.81 42.57
CA ASN A 24 4.08 3.84 43.38
C ASN A 24 5.59 3.97 43.10
N GLU A 25 6.19 3.06 42.33
CA GLU A 25 7.60 3.16 41.96
C GLU A 25 7.80 4.31 40.96
N PRO A 26 8.89 5.09 41.06
CA PRO A 26 9.19 6.13 40.12
C PRO A 26 9.45 5.55 38.72
N ILE A 27 9.00 6.27 37.69
CA ILE A 27 9.25 5.89 36.30
C ILE A 27 10.77 5.87 36.04
N PRO A 28 11.32 4.79 35.47
CA PRO A 28 12.75 4.71 35.16
C PRO A 28 13.25 5.86 34.26
N GLU A 29 14.46 6.35 34.55
CA GLU A 29 15.08 7.50 33.85
C GLU A 29 15.30 7.25 32.35
N ASP A 30 15.57 6.01 31.95
CA ASP A 30 15.67 5.59 30.56
C ASP A 30 14.33 5.65 29.81
N VAL A 31 13.22 5.29 30.48
CA VAL A 31 11.86 5.48 29.95
C VAL A 31 11.57 6.96 29.75
N LEU A 32 11.91 7.82 30.71
CA LEU A 32 11.73 9.27 30.58
C LEU A 32 12.53 9.86 29.41
N LYS A 33 13.79 9.42 29.24
CA LYS A 33 14.63 9.80 28.10
C LYS A 33 14.03 9.34 26.77
N PHE A 34 13.54 8.11 26.70
CA PHE A 34 12.83 7.59 25.54
C PHE A 34 11.61 8.44 25.20
N LEU A 35 10.72 8.71 26.15
CA LEU A 35 9.49 9.48 25.93
C LEU A 35 9.77 10.90 25.45
N LYS A 36 10.73 11.59 26.08
CA LYS A 36 11.14 12.93 25.67
C LYS A 36 11.69 12.96 24.25
N GLN A 37 12.50 11.95 23.88
CA GLN A 37 13.05 11.85 22.53
C GLN A 37 11.99 11.46 21.50
N TYR A 38 11.06 10.58 21.88
CA TYR A 38 9.93 10.17 21.04
C TYR A 38 9.02 11.36 20.74
N GLU A 39 8.65 12.14 21.75
CA GLU A 39 7.85 13.35 21.57
C GLU A 39 8.54 14.36 20.62
N ALA A 40 9.85 14.57 20.78
CA ALA A 40 10.63 15.44 19.91
C ALA A 40 10.70 14.93 18.46
N ASP A 41 10.84 13.62 18.26
CA ASP A 41 10.83 13.01 16.92
C ASP A 41 9.43 13.06 16.30
N SER A 42 8.37 12.74 17.04
CA SER A 42 6.98 12.81 16.59
C SER A 42 6.58 14.22 16.16
N LYS A 43 6.96 15.26 16.92
CA LYS A 43 6.74 16.66 16.52
C LYS A 43 7.38 16.98 15.18
N LYS A 44 8.58 16.47 14.89
CA LYS A 44 9.25 16.66 13.59
C LYS A 44 8.53 15.93 12.46
N MET A 45 7.95 14.77 12.72
CA MET A 45 7.16 14.02 11.74
C MET A 45 5.92 14.80 11.31
N VAL A 46 5.28 15.46 12.26
CA VAL A 46 4.02 16.19 12.08
C VAL A 46 4.27 17.64 11.61
N ALA A 47 5.51 18.15 11.67
CA ALA A 47 5.87 19.52 11.31
C ALA A 47 5.63 19.91 9.84
N CYS A 48 5.25 18.97 8.97
CA CYS A 48 5.05 19.23 7.53
C CYS A 48 3.67 19.81 7.16
N GLY A 49 2.85 20.17 8.15
CA GLY A 49 1.52 20.72 7.93
C GLY A 49 0.53 19.66 7.42
N PHE A 50 -0.54 20.08 6.73
CA PHE A 50 -1.63 19.19 6.29
C PHE A 50 -1.37 18.41 4.99
N ASN A 51 -0.11 18.27 4.55
CA ASN A 51 0.20 17.52 3.35
C ASN A 51 0.40 16.02 3.69
N ALA A 52 -0.70 15.27 3.68
CA ALA A 52 -0.74 13.84 4.02
C ALA A 52 0.34 13.02 3.28
N THR A 53 0.66 13.39 2.03
CA THR A 53 1.65 12.69 1.21
C THR A 53 3.08 13.00 1.62
N LYS A 54 3.41 14.25 1.88
CA LYS A 54 4.72 14.62 2.43
C LYS A 54 4.98 13.94 3.78
N ILE A 55 3.92 13.70 4.54
CA ILE A 55 4.04 13.06 5.85
C ILE A 55 4.15 11.54 5.67
N ALA A 56 3.36 10.92 4.80
CA ALA A 56 3.57 9.52 4.42
C ALA A 56 4.98 9.27 3.88
N GLU A 57 5.51 10.16 3.03
CA GLU A 57 6.89 10.13 2.57
C GLU A 57 7.90 10.26 3.69
N ASN A 58 7.68 11.20 4.63
CA ASN A 58 8.58 11.36 5.78
C ASN A 58 8.54 10.13 6.69
N ILE A 59 7.37 9.55 6.93
CA ILE A 59 7.22 8.29 7.66
C ILE A 59 8.02 7.20 6.94
N MET A 60 7.84 7.03 5.63
CA MET A 60 8.58 6.02 4.86
C MET A 60 10.09 6.28 4.91
N LYS A 61 10.54 7.52 4.68
CA LYS A 61 11.96 7.90 4.78
C LYS A 61 12.52 7.69 6.19
N MET A 62 11.70 7.85 7.22
CA MET A 62 12.12 7.68 8.61
C MET A 62 12.09 6.24 9.08
N PHE A 63 11.11 5.43 8.66
CA PHE A 63 10.89 4.07 9.16
C PHE A 63 11.48 2.99 8.26
N LEU A 64 11.56 3.19 6.94
CA LEU A 64 12.15 2.21 6.03
C LEU A 64 13.62 1.91 6.41
N PRO A 65 14.48 2.90 6.73
CA PRO A 65 15.84 2.62 7.22
C PRO A 65 15.86 1.96 8.61
N LEU A 66 14.75 2.03 9.36
CA LEU A 66 14.62 1.43 10.70
C LEU A 66 14.15 -0.02 10.64
N ALA A 67 13.64 -0.52 9.52
CA ALA A 67 13.25 -1.93 9.39
C ALA A 67 14.43 -2.89 9.66
N ALA A 68 15.66 -2.45 9.37
CA ALA A 68 16.89 -3.17 9.68
C ALA A 68 17.38 -2.96 11.13
N HIS A 69 16.79 -2.05 11.90
CA HIS A 69 17.25 -1.73 13.25
C HIS A 69 16.98 -2.90 14.22
N PRO A 70 17.96 -3.31 15.07
CA PRO A 70 17.80 -4.43 16.01
C PRO A 70 16.64 -4.25 16.99
N ALA A 71 16.37 -3.00 17.37
CA ALA A 71 15.23 -2.64 18.20
C ALA A 71 13.85 -2.89 17.55
N ILE A 72 13.73 -3.15 16.24
CA ILE A 72 12.46 -3.62 15.65
C ILE A 72 12.38 -5.13 15.86
N CYS A 73 11.95 -5.52 17.05
CA CYS A 73 11.81 -6.92 17.46
C CYS A 73 10.70 -7.06 18.52
N LYS A 74 10.32 -8.32 18.81
CA LYS A 74 9.27 -8.66 19.79
C LYS A 74 9.51 -8.03 21.17
N ASN A 75 10.76 -7.99 21.65
CA ASN A 75 11.07 -7.42 22.96
C ASN A 75 10.75 -5.92 23.03
N SER A 76 11.05 -5.15 21.99
CA SER A 76 10.74 -3.72 21.98
C SER A 76 9.25 -3.42 21.89
N ILE A 77 8.49 -4.27 21.19
CA ILE A 77 7.03 -4.22 21.16
C ILE A 77 6.49 -4.40 22.58
N GLU A 78 6.97 -5.41 23.31
CA GLU A 78 6.58 -5.65 24.71
C GLU A 78 6.97 -4.51 25.65
N LYS A 79 8.12 -3.85 25.41
CA LYS A 79 8.50 -2.62 26.13
C LYS A 79 7.47 -1.51 25.91
N LEU A 80 7.05 -1.26 24.67
CA LEU A 80 6.04 -0.23 24.38
C LEU A 80 4.70 -0.53 25.06
N ASP A 81 4.28 -1.79 25.12
CA ASP A 81 3.07 -2.20 25.83
C ASP A 81 3.18 -1.98 27.34
N CYS A 82 4.35 -2.22 27.93
CA CYS A 82 4.59 -1.93 29.34
C CYS A 82 4.56 -0.42 29.59
N ILE A 83 5.22 0.40 28.76
CA ILE A 83 5.20 1.87 28.90
C ILE A 83 3.76 2.39 28.75
N SER A 84 3.00 1.90 27.76
CA SER A 84 1.59 2.28 27.57
C SER A 84 0.74 1.98 28.81
N ARG A 85 0.97 0.83 29.47
CA ARG A 85 0.30 0.47 30.73
C ARG A 85 0.64 1.40 31.90
N LEU A 86 1.87 1.91 31.98
CA LEU A 86 2.27 2.86 33.04
C LEU A 86 1.44 4.15 33.03
N TYR A 87 1.04 4.63 31.86
CA TYR A 87 0.31 5.89 31.71
C TYR A 87 -1.22 5.69 31.70
N GLY A 88 -1.70 4.45 31.67
CA GLY A 88 -3.12 4.14 31.50
C GLY A 88 -3.61 4.37 30.06
N GLY A 89 -4.48 3.49 29.57
CA GLY A 89 -4.88 3.47 28.15
C GLY A 89 -5.57 4.74 27.63
N SER A 90 -6.04 5.62 28.53
CA SER A 90 -6.68 6.90 28.18
C SER A 90 -5.71 8.08 28.05
N HIS A 91 -4.43 7.90 28.36
CA HIS A 91 -3.46 8.99 28.33
C HIS A 91 -2.93 9.23 26.91
N GLU A 92 -2.69 10.50 26.54
CA GLU A 92 -2.19 10.90 25.21
C GLU A 92 -0.88 10.17 24.85
N VAL A 93 0.03 10.05 25.81
CA VAL A 93 1.28 9.26 25.66
C VAL A 93 0.97 7.83 25.26
N SER A 94 0.02 7.16 25.90
CA SER A 94 -0.39 5.80 25.57
C SER A 94 -0.93 5.70 24.14
N ALA A 95 -1.78 6.64 23.72
CA ALA A 95 -2.28 6.69 22.36
C ALA A 95 -1.15 6.81 21.32
N LYS A 96 -0.19 7.71 21.56
CA LYS A 96 0.99 7.88 20.69
C LYS A 96 1.90 6.67 20.70
N LEU A 97 2.05 5.98 21.83
CA LEU A 97 2.85 4.75 21.91
C LEU A 97 2.18 3.59 21.18
N MET A 98 0.86 3.48 21.22
CA MET A 98 0.11 2.47 20.46
C MET A 98 0.30 2.64 18.95
N ASP A 99 0.44 3.89 18.49
CA ASP A 99 0.71 4.21 17.10
C ASP A 99 2.14 3.77 16.69
N LEU A 100 3.15 3.98 17.54
CA LEU A 100 4.50 3.45 17.34
C LEU A 100 4.53 1.92 17.42
N HIS A 101 3.81 1.32 18.37
CA HIS A 101 3.67 -0.12 18.52
C HIS A 101 3.07 -0.73 17.24
N SER A 102 1.94 -0.21 16.75
CA SER A 102 1.29 -0.68 15.54
C SER A 102 2.25 -0.59 14.34
N THR A 103 2.99 0.50 14.23
CA THR A 103 4.02 0.71 13.20
C THR A 103 5.11 -0.37 13.27
N MET A 104 5.66 -0.62 14.46
CA MET A 104 6.71 -1.62 14.67
C MET A 104 6.23 -3.05 14.41
N SER A 105 5.01 -3.38 14.85
CA SER A 105 4.37 -4.68 14.61
C SER A 105 4.16 -4.94 13.13
N THR A 106 3.65 -3.95 12.38
CA THR A 106 3.50 -4.01 10.93
C THR A 106 4.84 -4.27 10.24
N ILE A 107 5.89 -3.50 10.58
CA ILE A 107 7.23 -3.67 10.00
C ILE A 107 7.79 -5.07 10.32
N ASN A 108 7.66 -5.53 11.57
CA ASN A 108 8.17 -6.84 11.98
C ASN A 108 7.47 -7.98 11.23
N THR A 109 6.14 -7.91 11.10
CA THR A 109 5.35 -8.89 10.34
C THR A 109 5.80 -9.01 8.89
N TYR A 110 6.18 -7.89 8.27
CA TYR A 110 6.65 -7.89 6.88
C TYR A 110 8.11 -8.30 6.72
N LYS A 111 8.96 -7.99 7.71
CA LYS A 111 10.33 -8.47 7.77
C LYS A 111 10.39 -10.00 7.84
N GLU A 112 9.52 -10.61 8.62
CA GLU A 112 9.45 -12.08 8.77
C GLU A 112 9.04 -12.79 7.48
N LYS A 113 8.33 -12.11 6.58
CA LYS A 113 7.80 -12.69 5.34
C LYS A 113 8.69 -12.49 4.10
N ASP A 114 9.83 -11.80 4.24
CA ASP A 114 10.64 -11.29 3.11
C ASP A 114 9.81 -10.48 2.08
N ASP A 115 8.64 -9.99 2.51
CA ASP A 115 7.59 -9.43 1.65
C ASP A 115 7.65 -7.90 1.61
N LEU A 116 8.64 -7.24 2.20
CA LEU A 116 8.75 -5.78 2.20
C LEU A 116 8.73 -5.19 0.79
N ASN A 117 9.38 -5.86 -0.17
CA ASN A 117 9.36 -5.47 -1.59
C ASN A 117 8.03 -5.81 -2.26
N ARG A 118 7.38 -6.91 -1.87
CA ARG A 118 6.08 -7.35 -2.39
C ARG A 118 4.92 -6.47 -1.90
N LEU A 119 5.05 -5.94 -0.69
CA LEU A 119 4.12 -5.02 -0.05
C LEU A 119 4.01 -3.67 -0.76
N SER A 120 5.11 -3.23 -1.36
CA SER A 120 5.13 -1.99 -2.13
C SER A 120 4.19 -2.06 -3.33
N ASN A 121 4.09 -3.23 -3.98
CA ASN A 121 3.64 -3.29 -5.36
C ASN A 121 2.32 -4.06 -5.58
N GLU A 122 2.06 -5.18 -4.89
CA GLU A 122 0.91 -6.05 -5.20
C GLU A 122 -0.30 -5.82 -4.28
N LEU A 123 -0.09 -5.65 -2.97
CA LEU A 123 -1.18 -5.51 -1.98
C LEU A 123 -1.90 -4.15 -2.04
N LYS A 124 -1.29 -3.13 -2.66
CA LYS A 124 -1.87 -1.78 -2.69
C LYS A 124 -2.95 -1.60 -3.73
N PHE A 125 -2.81 -2.20 -4.91
CA PHE A 125 -3.65 -1.77 -6.02
C PHE A 125 -5.13 -2.07 -5.78
N TYR A 126 -5.44 -3.29 -5.31
CA TYR A 126 -6.81 -3.70 -5.00
C TYR A 126 -7.40 -2.94 -3.82
N ASP A 127 -6.65 -2.82 -2.71
CA ASP A 127 -7.09 -2.10 -1.52
C ASP A 127 -7.34 -0.62 -1.81
N ILE A 128 -6.45 0.02 -2.60
CA ILE A 128 -6.60 1.41 -3.03
C ILE A 128 -7.80 1.55 -3.95
N LYS A 129 -7.94 0.68 -4.95
CA LYS A 129 -9.08 0.71 -5.87
C LYS A 129 -10.40 0.57 -5.13
N GLU A 130 -10.49 -0.37 -4.19
CA GLU A 130 -11.69 -0.56 -3.36
C GLU A 130 -11.96 0.66 -2.46
N ALA A 131 -10.93 1.22 -1.83
CA ALA A 131 -11.07 2.41 -0.99
C ALA A 131 -11.48 3.66 -1.80
N VAL A 132 -10.89 3.86 -2.98
CA VAL A 132 -11.24 4.94 -3.91
C VAL A 132 -12.66 4.78 -4.41
N ASP A 133 -13.04 3.58 -4.88
CA ASP A 133 -14.40 3.33 -5.38
C ASP A 133 -15.44 3.53 -4.28
N GLY A 134 -15.20 3.00 -3.07
CA GLY A 134 -16.07 3.22 -1.92
C GLY A 134 -16.27 4.71 -1.60
N TYR A 135 -15.21 5.51 -1.70
CA TYR A 135 -15.32 6.96 -1.49
C TYR A 135 -16.09 7.66 -2.62
N VAL A 136 -15.85 7.26 -3.88
CA VAL A 136 -16.60 7.77 -5.04
C VAL A 136 -18.09 7.46 -4.92
N GLN A 137 -18.47 6.23 -4.55
CA GLN A 137 -19.88 5.88 -4.35
C GLN A 137 -20.52 6.71 -3.23
N HIS A 138 -19.79 6.95 -2.13
CA HIS A 138 -20.25 7.83 -1.06
C HIS A 138 -20.51 9.26 -1.56
N LEU A 139 -19.54 9.85 -2.26
CA LEU A 139 -19.64 11.20 -2.82
C LEU A 139 -20.77 11.30 -3.85
N LYS A 140 -20.92 10.29 -4.71
CA LYS A 140 -22.01 10.18 -5.68
C LYS A 140 -23.38 10.21 -5.01
N GLY A 141 -23.58 9.38 -3.99
CA GLY A 141 -24.84 9.36 -3.23
C GLY A 141 -25.09 10.69 -2.51
N LYS A 142 -24.05 11.39 -2.09
CA LYS A 142 -24.16 12.72 -1.48
C LYS A 142 -24.53 13.80 -2.50
N CYS A 143 -23.94 13.78 -3.70
CA CYS A 143 -24.34 14.65 -4.80
C CYS A 143 -25.83 14.49 -5.11
N GLN A 144 -26.31 13.25 -5.21
CA GLN A 144 -27.73 12.94 -5.45
C GLN A 144 -28.65 13.51 -4.37
N ARG A 145 -28.33 13.31 -3.09
CA ARG A 145 -29.12 13.85 -1.96
C ARG A 145 -29.15 15.38 -1.92
N GLU A 146 -28.10 16.04 -2.38
CA GLU A 146 -27.99 17.50 -2.41
C GLU A 146 -28.47 18.09 -3.75
N GLY A 147 -29.08 17.28 -4.65
CA GLY A 147 -29.60 17.75 -5.94
C GLY A 147 -28.52 18.17 -6.94
N VAL A 148 -27.29 17.67 -6.81
CA VAL A 148 -26.17 17.99 -7.69
C VAL A 148 -26.14 17.00 -8.87
N ALA A 149 -26.38 17.50 -10.08
CA ALA A 149 -26.28 16.71 -11.30
C ALA A 149 -24.80 16.44 -11.66
N ILE A 150 -24.42 15.17 -11.74
CA ILE A 150 -23.08 14.75 -12.17
C ILE A 150 -23.04 14.74 -13.70
N GLY A 151 -22.12 15.50 -14.30
CA GLY A 151 -21.95 15.63 -15.76
C GLY A 151 -22.95 16.57 -16.44
N GLY A 152 -23.84 17.21 -15.68
CA GLY A 152 -24.75 18.23 -16.18
C GLY A 152 -24.14 19.64 -16.19
N PRO A 153 -24.83 20.64 -16.78
CA PRO A 153 -24.40 22.03 -16.71
C PRO A 153 -24.37 22.51 -15.25
N ASN A 154 -23.30 23.20 -14.86
CA ASN A 154 -23.07 23.71 -13.49
C ASN A 154 -23.88 24.97 -13.15
N GLU A 155 -24.96 25.26 -13.89
CA GLU A 155 -25.72 26.48 -13.70
C GLU A 155 -26.43 26.43 -12.34
N SER A 156 -26.15 27.43 -11.50
CA SER A 156 -26.74 27.67 -10.17
C SER A 156 -26.32 26.78 -8.99
N LEU A 157 -25.16 26.10 -9.01
CA LEU A 157 -24.67 25.39 -7.82
C LEU A 157 -24.36 26.36 -6.66
N THR A 158 -24.84 26.04 -5.47
CA THR A 158 -24.41 26.72 -4.24
C THR A 158 -22.92 26.47 -3.98
N PRO A 159 -22.23 27.32 -3.21
CA PRO A 159 -20.82 27.09 -2.85
C PRO A 159 -20.57 25.72 -2.20
N LYS A 160 -21.53 25.20 -1.41
CA LYS A 160 -21.46 23.87 -0.79
C LYS A 160 -21.55 22.75 -1.84
N GLN A 161 -22.48 22.87 -2.78
CA GLN A 161 -22.66 21.89 -3.86
C GLN A 161 -21.46 21.89 -4.82
N ALA A 162 -20.93 23.07 -5.17
CA ALA A 162 -19.73 23.19 -6.00
C ALA A 162 -18.52 22.51 -5.35
N LYS A 163 -18.28 22.73 -4.05
CA LYS A 163 -17.24 22.03 -3.29
C LYS A 163 -17.41 20.51 -3.31
N LEU A 164 -18.64 20.03 -3.10
CA LEU A 164 -18.96 18.60 -3.14
C LEU A 164 -18.68 17.99 -4.53
N LEU A 165 -19.10 18.67 -5.60
CA LEU A 165 -18.88 18.24 -6.97
C LEU A 165 -17.38 18.20 -7.32
N ASN A 166 -16.60 19.18 -6.87
CA ASN A 166 -15.14 19.19 -7.05
C ASN A 166 -14.48 17.96 -6.43
N ARG A 167 -14.87 17.57 -5.21
CA ARG A 167 -14.34 16.36 -4.55
C ARG A 167 -14.72 15.10 -5.32
N TYR A 168 -15.99 14.99 -5.73
CA TYR A 168 -16.47 13.87 -6.53
C TYR A 168 -15.67 13.74 -7.82
N ASN A 169 -15.53 14.82 -8.60
CA ASN A 169 -14.81 14.79 -9.87
C ASN A 169 -13.35 14.37 -9.68
N ALA A 170 -12.66 14.92 -8.68
CA ALA A 170 -11.27 14.57 -8.41
C ALA A 170 -11.08 13.08 -8.07
N MET A 171 -11.91 12.53 -7.19
CA MET A 171 -11.86 11.11 -6.84
C MET A 171 -12.33 10.20 -7.98
N ASN A 172 -13.33 10.63 -8.76
CA ASN A 172 -13.85 9.85 -9.88
C ASN A 172 -12.82 9.73 -11.00
N THR A 173 -12.08 10.78 -11.32
CA THR A 173 -10.96 10.72 -12.29
C THR A 173 -9.95 9.65 -11.90
N VAL A 174 -9.55 9.61 -10.62
CA VAL A 174 -8.65 8.57 -10.09
C VAL A 174 -9.29 7.18 -10.18
N ASN A 175 -10.58 7.06 -9.86
CA ASN A 175 -11.29 5.78 -9.93
C ASN A 175 -11.33 5.21 -11.34
N GLU A 176 -11.60 6.04 -12.35
CA GLU A 176 -11.61 5.60 -13.75
C GLU A 176 -10.21 5.16 -14.21
N GLN A 177 -9.16 5.93 -13.86
CA GLN A 177 -7.76 5.52 -14.11
C GLN A 177 -7.42 4.16 -13.48
N LEU A 178 -7.85 3.94 -12.22
CA LEU A 178 -7.65 2.67 -11.53
C LEU A 178 -8.50 1.53 -12.13
N LYS A 179 -9.69 1.80 -12.70
CA LYS A 179 -10.50 0.79 -13.39
C LYS A 179 -9.85 0.37 -14.71
N GLU A 180 -9.46 1.33 -15.54
CA GLU A 180 -8.77 1.06 -16.81
C GLU A 180 -7.50 0.23 -16.57
N LYS A 181 -6.73 0.61 -15.53
CA LYS A 181 -5.55 -0.14 -15.12
C LYS A 181 -5.89 -1.52 -14.56
N HIS A 182 -7.00 -1.67 -13.83
CA HIS A 182 -7.46 -2.97 -13.34
C HIS A 182 -7.92 -3.89 -14.47
N GLU A 183 -8.61 -3.37 -15.46
CA GLU A 183 -9.01 -4.09 -16.67
C GLU A 183 -7.77 -4.56 -17.42
N THR A 184 -6.77 -3.68 -17.59
CA THR A 184 -5.45 -4.05 -18.13
C THR A 184 -4.78 -5.15 -17.28
N ILE A 185 -4.83 -5.06 -15.94
CA ILE A 185 -4.31 -6.11 -15.04
C ILE A 185 -5.05 -7.43 -15.26
N ASN A 186 -6.37 -7.40 -15.39
CA ASN A 186 -7.20 -8.60 -15.56
C ASN A 186 -7.02 -9.23 -16.94
N GLU A 187 -6.85 -8.42 -18.00
CA GLU A 187 -6.48 -8.89 -19.33
C GLU A 187 -5.07 -9.49 -19.36
N CYS A 188 -4.16 -8.96 -18.55
CA CYS A 188 -2.82 -9.52 -18.33
C CYS A 188 -2.86 -10.74 -17.38
N ASN A 189 -3.89 -10.88 -16.56
CA ASN A 189 -4.02 -11.98 -15.63
C ASN A 189 -4.65 -13.22 -16.32
N TRP A 190 -3.78 -14.16 -16.69
CA TRP A 190 -3.99 -15.62 -16.52
C TRP A 190 -4.40 -16.46 -17.74
N ASN A 191 -4.14 -15.97 -18.95
CA ASN A 191 -3.99 -16.85 -20.12
C ASN A 191 -2.61 -16.68 -20.76
N CYS A 192 -1.53 -16.74 -19.96
CA CYS A 192 -0.22 -17.03 -20.53
C CYS A 192 -0.28 -18.45 -21.10
N ASN A 193 -0.58 -18.53 -22.38
CA ASN A 193 -0.51 -19.78 -23.12
C ASN A 193 0.91 -19.94 -23.64
N LEU A 194 1.39 -21.17 -23.67
CA LEU A 194 2.54 -21.55 -24.46
C LEU A 194 2.01 -22.10 -25.78
N ASN A 195 2.27 -21.38 -26.86
CA ASN A 195 1.90 -21.76 -28.20
C ASN A 195 3.11 -22.42 -28.85
N ILE A 196 2.95 -23.67 -29.27
CA ILE A 196 4.00 -24.49 -29.87
C ILE A 196 3.80 -24.43 -31.38
N MET A 197 4.84 -24.06 -32.12
CA MET A 197 4.76 -23.94 -33.58
C MET A 197 6.01 -24.46 -34.29
N SER A 198 5.84 -24.79 -35.56
CA SER A 198 6.92 -25.14 -36.48
C SER A 198 7.43 -23.92 -37.27
N LYS A 199 6.55 -22.97 -37.58
CA LYS A 199 6.91 -21.78 -38.37
C LYS A 199 7.73 -20.77 -37.58
N SER A 200 8.58 -20.03 -38.29
CA SER A 200 9.33 -18.90 -37.71
C SER A 200 8.39 -17.83 -37.16
N ILE A 201 8.79 -17.18 -36.06
CA ILE A 201 8.04 -16.08 -35.42
C ILE A 201 7.86 -14.87 -36.34
N ASP A 202 8.67 -14.75 -37.39
CA ASP A 202 8.59 -13.66 -38.37
C ASP A 202 7.54 -13.92 -39.47
N GLU A 203 7.04 -15.15 -39.55
CA GLU A 203 6.01 -15.55 -40.52
C GLU A 203 4.58 -15.52 -39.95
N ILE A 204 4.43 -15.21 -38.66
CA ILE A 204 3.14 -15.23 -37.97
C ILE A 204 2.69 -13.82 -37.59
N ASP A 205 1.37 -13.64 -37.53
CA ASP A 205 0.77 -12.45 -36.95
C ASP A 205 0.87 -12.52 -35.42
N VAL A 206 1.92 -11.89 -34.86
CA VAL A 206 2.17 -11.83 -33.41
C VAL A 206 1.06 -11.14 -32.63
N SER A 207 0.18 -10.35 -33.27
CA SER A 207 -0.93 -9.69 -32.59
C SER A 207 -1.94 -10.69 -32.00
N THR A 208 -2.02 -11.89 -32.57
CA THR A 208 -2.88 -12.99 -32.08
C THR A 208 -2.32 -13.70 -30.85
N TYR A 209 -1.04 -13.48 -30.52
CA TYR A 209 -0.32 -14.15 -29.43
C TYR A 209 0.04 -13.22 -28.28
N LYS A 210 -0.59 -12.04 -28.18
CA LYS A 210 -0.35 -11.09 -27.09
C LYS A 210 -0.46 -11.76 -25.71
N ASN A 211 0.44 -11.39 -24.81
CA ASN A 211 0.58 -11.96 -23.45
C ASN A 211 0.81 -13.47 -23.40
N SER A 212 1.35 -14.06 -24.46
CA SER A 212 1.63 -15.50 -24.55
C SER A 212 3.10 -15.78 -24.85
N PHE A 213 3.54 -16.98 -24.49
CA PHE A 213 4.79 -17.54 -24.97
C PHE A 213 4.54 -18.22 -26.32
N VAL A 214 5.52 -18.09 -27.19
CA VAL A 214 5.57 -18.76 -28.48
C VAL A 214 6.87 -19.52 -28.54
N TYR A 215 6.78 -20.84 -28.63
CA TYR A 215 7.93 -21.73 -28.73
C TYR A 215 7.99 -22.35 -30.13
N ASN A 216 9.09 -22.09 -30.83
CA ASN A 216 9.43 -22.77 -32.07
C ASN A 216 10.25 -24.03 -31.76
N GLN A 217 9.67 -25.19 -32.04
CA GLN A 217 10.30 -26.48 -31.74
C GLN A 217 11.50 -26.81 -32.65
N GLU A 218 11.52 -26.27 -33.86
CA GLU A 218 12.56 -26.52 -34.86
C GLU A 218 13.80 -25.67 -34.59
N SER A 219 13.61 -24.36 -34.37
CA SER A 219 14.71 -23.43 -34.09
C SER A 219 15.16 -23.43 -32.64
N LYS A 220 14.40 -24.07 -31.73
CA LYS A 220 14.63 -24.03 -30.28
C LYS A 220 14.71 -22.59 -29.78
N GLN A 221 13.70 -21.80 -30.13
CA GLN A 221 13.58 -20.42 -29.66
C GLN A 221 12.22 -20.20 -29.02
N ILE A 222 12.21 -19.45 -27.93
CA ILE A 222 10.99 -19.04 -27.24
C ILE A 222 10.93 -17.52 -27.16
N TYR A 223 9.77 -16.98 -27.53
CA TYR A 223 9.47 -15.56 -27.45
C TYR A 223 8.31 -15.34 -26.50
N PHE A 224 8.40 -14.32 -25.67
CA PHE A 224 7.25 -13.73 -25.00
C PHE A 224 6.73 -12.57 -25.83
N ILE A 225 5.45 -12.61 -26.19
CA ILE A 225 4.79 -11.52 -26.90
C ILE A 225 4.09 -10.63 -25.86
N THR A 226 4.49 -9.37 -25.77
CA THR A 226 3.91 -8.42 -24.81
C THR A 226 2.47 -8.05 -25.17
N TYR A 227 1.74 -7.39 -24.26
CA TYR A 227 0.40 -6.85 -24.55
C TYR A 227 0.40 -5.83 -25.70
N GLU A 228 1.53 -5.14 -25.89
CA GLU A 228 1.75 -4.20 -26.99
C GLU A 228 2.06 -4.92 -28.32
N GLY A 229 2.25 -6.24 -28.30
CA GLY A 229 2.63 -7.04 -29.47
C GLY A 229 4.13 -7.05 -29.76
N GLN A 230 4.97 -6.59 -28.84
CA GLN A 230 6.43 -6.65 -29.00
C GLN A 230 6.95 -8.06 -28.69
N LYS A 231 7.91 -8.55 -29.48
CA LYS A 231 8.54 -9.85 -29.27
C LYS A 231 9.75 -9.67 -28.34
N LYS A 232 9.83 -10.46 -27.27
CA LYS A 232 11.00 -10.53 -26.38
C LYS A 232 11.50 -11.96 -26.35
N GLU A 233 12.74 -12.18 -26.80
CA GLU A 233 13.36 -13.50 -26.74
C GLU A 233 13.59 -13.93 -25.28
N VAL A 234 13.34 -15.20 -25.02
CA VAL A 234 13.50 -15.83 -23.72
C VAL A 234 14.63 -16.84 -23.84
N ASN A 235 15.69 -16.64 -23.06
CA ASN A 235 16.78 -17.61 -23.03
C ASN A 235 16.33 -18.86 -22.28
N ILE A 236 16.69 -20.04 -22.76
CA ILE A 236 16.51 -21.33 -22.07
C ILE A 236 17.85 -22.06 -22.13
N GLY A 237 18.41 -22.38 -20.97
CA GLY A 237 19.72 -23.03 -20.87
C GLY A 237 19.70 -24.52 -21.14
N ASP A 238 18.53 -25.16 -21.06
CA ASP A 238 18.35 -26.60 -21.29
C ASP A 238 17.01 -26.86 -22.02
N PHE A 239 17.09 -26.94 -23.35
CA PHE A 239 15.92 -27.20 -24.20
C PHE A 239 15.45 -28.65 -24.17
N GLU A 240 16.32 -29.61 -23.80
CA GLU A 240 15.93 -31.02 -23.69
C GLU A 240 14.97 -31.19 -22.52
N LEU A 241 15.35 -30.68 -21.35
CA LEU A 241 14.47 -30.66 -20.17
C LEU A 241 13.19 -29.87 -20.44
N PHE A 242 13.28 -28.76 -21.15
CA PHE A 242 12.11 -27.95 -21.51
C PHE A 242 11.12 -28.70 -22.40
N ASP A 243 11.61 -29.38 -23.45
CA ASP A 243 10.79 -30.22 -24.33
C ASP A 243 10.13 -31.38 -23.58
N ASP A 244 10.90 -32.04 -22.70
CA ASP A 244 10.38 -33.13 -21.87
C ASP A 244 9.23 -32.66 -20.97
N GLU A 245 9.37 -31.51 -20.31
CA GLU A 245 8.30 -30.95 -19.48
C GLU A 245 7.08 -30.53 -20.31
N ILE A 246 7.28 -29.95 -21.50
CA ILE A 246 6.16 -29.62 -22.41
C ILE A 246 5.40 -30.87 -22.83
N ASN A 247 6.11 -31.94 -23.16
CA ASN A 247 5.50 -33.18 -23.65
C ASN A 247 4.69 -33.92 -22.59
N LYS A 248 4.95 -33.67 -21.29
CA LYS A 248 4.16 -34.21 -20.17
C LYS A 248 2.80 -33.53 -20.00
N LEU A 249 2.58 -32.36 -20.59
CA LEU A 249 1.37 -31.56 -20.34
C LEU A 249 0.18 -31.97 -21.24
N PRO A 250 -1.05 -31.94 -20.70
CA PRO A 250 -2.25 -32.18 -21.50
C PRO A 250 -2.43 -31.06 -22.53
N LYS A 251 -2.53 -31.45 -23.81
CA LYS A 251 -2.73 -30.52 -24.93
C LYS A 251 -4.23 -30.37 -25.19
N ASN A 252 -4.80 -29.20 -24.89
CA ASN A 252 -6.23 -28.92 -25.09
C ASN A 252 -6.57 -28.69 -26.58
N ASP A 253 -5.60 -28.15 -27.33
CA ASP A 253 -5.54 -28.10 -28.79
C ASP A 253 -4.13 -28.53 -29.21
N LYS A 254 -3.94 -29.09 -30.42
CA LYS A 254 -2.69 -29.76 -30.85
C LYS A 254 -1.40 -28.97 -30.59
N ASN A 255 -1.50 -27.64 -30.48
CA ASN A 255 -0.37 -26.71 -30.44
C ASN A 255 -0.45 -25.68 -29.29
N GLN A 256 -1.35 -25.81 -28.31
CA GLN A 256 -1.47 -24.83 -27.22
C GLN A 256 -1.51 -25.48 -25.84
N VAL A 257 -0.68 -24.97 -24.93
CA VAL A 257 -0.57 -25.39 -23.55
C VAL A 257 -0.91 -24.23 -22.62
N LYS A 258 -1.96 -24.37 -21.82
CA LYS A 258 -2.39 -23.33 -20.86
C LYS A 258 -1.52 -23.36 -19.61
N LEU A 259 -0.64 -22.37 -19.42
CA LEU A 259 0.29 -22.34 -18.28
C LEU A 259 -0.36 -21.93 -16.95
N SER A 260 -1.60 -21.43 -16.95
CA SER A 260 -2.26 -20.99 -15.71
C SER A 260 -2.67 -22.14 -14.78
N ASN A 261 -2.83 -23.36 -15.29
CA ASN A 261 -3.36 -24.48 -14.49
C ASN A 261 -2.36 -25.60 -14.19
N TYR A 262 -1.23 -25.75 -14.90
CA TYR A 262 -0.50 -27.03 -14.88
C TYR A 262 1.03 -27.05 -14.92
N SER A 263 1.77 -25.93 -14.84
CA SER A 263 3.24 -26.08 -14.87
C SER A 263 3.99 -25.01 -14.09
N LEU A 264 4.03 -25.21 -12.77
CA LEU A 264 5.02 -24.53 -11.95
C LEU A 264 6.43 -24.87 -12.45
N GLU A 265 6.67 -26.07 -12.97
CA GLU A 265 7.96 -26.51 -13.53
C GLU A 265 8.37 -25.74 -14.79
N ILE A 266 7.49 -25.62 -15.80
CA ILE A 266 7.79 -24.83 -17.01
C ILE A 266 7.95 -23.36 -16.67
N LYS A 267 7.09 -22.82 -15.79
CA LYS A 267 7.26 -21.46 -15.29
C LYS A 267 8.63 -21.29 -14.61
N ASN A 268 9.04 -22.26 -13.80
CA ASN A 268 10.34 -22.26 -13.14
C ASN A 268 11.49 -22.39 -14.13
N LEU A 269 11.37 -23.18 -15.19
CA LEU A 269 12.39 -23.32 -16.23
C LEU A 269 12.54 -22.02 -17.03
N ILE A 270 11.44 -21.39 -17.43
CA ILE A 270 11.44 -20.08 -18.07
C ILE A 270 12.06 -19.05 -17.11
N ASN A 271 11.61 -18.99 -15.86
CA ASN A 271 12.12 -18.05 -14.84
C ASN A 271 13.61 -18.21 -14.55
N LYS A 272 14.09 -19.45 -14.37
CA LYS A 272 15.49 -19.75 -14.03
C LYS A 272 16.46 -19.26 -15.10
N ASN A 273 16.01 -19.13 -16.34
CA ASN A 273 16.83 -18.69 -17.47
C ASN A 273 16.62 -17.20 -17.82
N GLY A 274 16.12 -16.40 -16.87
CA GLY A 274 15.85 -14.98 -17.08
C GLY A 274 14.64 -14.72 -17.99
N GLY A 275 13.86 -15.76 -18.28
CA GLY A 275 12.63 -15.67 -19.04
C GLY A 275 11.58 -14.82 -18.33
N TYR A 276 10.94 -13.98 -19.11
CA TYR A 276 10.05 -12.92 -18.67
C TYR A 276 8.71 -13.50 -18.18
N ILE A 277 8.60 -13.94 -16.93
CA ILE A 277 7.28 -14.17 -16.32
C ILE A 277 6.90 -12.94 -15.52
N HIS A 278 5.76 -12.41 -15.93
CA HIS A 278 5.15 -11.16 -15.51
C HIS A 278 5.80 -9.95 -16.19
N SER A 279 5.15 -9.52 -17.29
CA SER A 279 4.82 -8.10 -17.41
C SER A 279 4.47 -7.63 -16.01
N GLU A 280 5.28 -6.73 -15.45
CA GLU A 280 5.03 -6.10 -14.15
C GLU A 280 3.53 -5.94 -14.02
N LYS A 281 2.86 -6.76 -13.18
CA LYS A 281 1.41 -6.60 -12.95
C LYS A 281 1.25 -5.12 -12.72
N PRO A 282 0.48 -4.37 -13.54
CA PRO A 282 0.53 -2.92 -13.56
C PRO A 282 0.64 -2.38 -12.14
N ALA A 283 1.88 -2.06 -11.76
CA ALA A 283 2.18 -1.92 -10.35
C ALA A 283 1.52 -0.63 -9.89
N PHE A 284 1.13 -0.56 -8.63
CA PHE A 284 0.77 0.74 -8.08
C PHE A 284 1.98 1.68 -8.20
N THR A 285 1.96 2.59 -9.16
CA THR A 285 3.11 3.40 -9.54
C THR A 285 3.19 4.66 -8.68
N GLU A 286 4.34 5.35 -8.68
CA GLU A 286 4.44 6.66 -8.05
C GLU A 286 3.52 7.70 -8.73
N ASP A 287 3.20 7.53 -10.02
CA ASP A 287 2.21 8.36 -10.71
C ASP A 287 0.79 8.12 -10.19
N ASP A 288 0.38 6.86 -9.95
CA ASP A 288 -0.93 6.57 -9.35
C ASP A 288 -1.03 7.24 -7.96
N LYS A 289 0.02 7.09 -7.15
CA LYS A 289 0.14 7.68 -5.82
C LYS A 289 0.06 9.21 -5.87
N LYS A 290 0.72 9.84 -6.84
CA LYS A 290 0.65 11.28 -7.07
C LYS A 290 -0.76 11.71 -7.48
N ASN A 291 -1.42 10.96 -8.35
CA ASN A 291 -2.80 11.27 -8.77
C ASN A 291 -3.79 11.17 -7.61
N ILE A 292 -3.70 10.12 -6.79
CA ILE A 292 -4.53 9.97 -5.58
C ILE A 292 -4.23 11.07 -4.58
N THR A 293 -2.95 11.41 -4.38
CA THR A 293 -2.53 12.51 -3.51
C THR A 293 -3.19 13.83 -3.94
N ASN A 294 -3.09 14.17 -5.22
CA ASN A 294 -3.68 15.40 -5.75
C ASN A 294 -5.21 15.41 -5.55
N ALA A 295 -5.88 14.28 -5.76
CA ALA A 295 -7.31 14.16 -5.52
C ALA A 295 -7.68 14.32 -4.04
N LEU A 296 -6.88 13.78 -3.12
CA LEU A 296 -7.04 13.98 -1.68
C LEU A 296 -6.81 15.44 -1.27
N GLU A 297 -5.84 16.13 -1.85
CA GLU A 297 -5.60 17.56 -1.61
C GLU A 297 -6.79 18.42 -2.06
N VAL A 298 -7.38 18.10 -3.22
CA VAL A 298 -8.65 18.70 -3.67
C VAL A 298 -9.75 18.42 -2.67
N CYS A 299 -9.86 17.17 -2.17
CA CYS A 299 -10.85 16.80 -1.16
C CYS A 299 -10.72 17.64 0.11
N ILE A 300 -9.51 17.71 0.68
CA ILE A 300 -9.21 18.45 1.91
C ILE A 300 -9.49 19.95 1.75
N THR A 301 -9.01 20.55 0.65
CA THR A 301 -9.20 21.98 0.35
C THR A 301 -10.67 22.35 0.21
N ASN A 302 -11.50 21.43 -0.31
CA ASN A 302 -12.94 21.60 -0.43
C ASN A 302 -13.72 21.26 0.85
N GLN A 303 -13.05 21.11 2.00
CA GLN A 303 -13.66 20.97 3.32
C GLN A 303 -14.66 19.79 3.39
N PRO A 304 -14.16 18.54 3.43
CA PRO A 304 -15.01 17.35 3.48
C PRO A 304 -15.82 17.34 4.78
N ALA A 305 -17.04 16.80 4.74
CA ALA A 305 -17.86 16.69 5.94
C ALA A 305 -17.37 15.54 6.84
N TRP A 306 -17.83 15.53 8.09
CA TRP A 306 -17.47 14.48 9.05
C TRP A 306 -17.82 13.06 8.57
N SER A 307 -18.91 12.89 7.80
CA SER A 307 -19.29 11.61 7.21
C SER A 307 -18.26 11.04 6.21
N GLU A 308 -17.38 11.88 5.67
CA GLU A 308 -16.33 11.51 4.71
C GLU A 308 -15.03 11.06 5.41
N ARG A 309 -14.93 11.29 6.74
CA ARG A 309 -13.76 10.99 7.58
C ARG A 309 -13.27 9.54 7.41
N PRO A 310 -14.11 8.49 7.52
CA PRO A 310 -13.64 7.10 7.41
C PRO A 310 -13.00 6.76 6.06
N TYR A 311 -13.47 7.37 4.97
CA TYR A 311 -12.96 7.12 3.62
C TYR A 311 -11.60 7.76 3.40
N LEU A 312 -11.47 9.03 3.80
CA LEU A 312 -10.19 9.74 3.79
C LEU A 312 -9.17 8.99 4.65
N GLN A 313 -9.60 8.49 5.81
CA GLN A 313 -8.73 7.74 6.69
C GLN A 313 -8.22 6.45 6.05
N ARG A 314 -9.13 5.66 5.48
CA ARG A 314 -8.77 4.41 4.80
C ARG A 314 -7.75 4.67 3.68
N LEU A 315 -7.94 5.72 2.89
CA LEU A 315 -6.99 6.08 1.82
C LEU A 315 -5.64 6.52 2.38
N THR A 316 -5.60 7.38 3.40
CA THR A 316 -4.33 7.79 4.00
C THR A 316 -3.61 6.63 4.68
N ASP A 317 -4.34 5.71 5.32
CA ASP A 317 -3.78 4.49 5.88
C ASP A 317 -3.14 3.64 4.78
N ILE A 318 -3.84 3.36 3.67
CA ILE A 318 -3.26 2.53 2.60
C ILE A 318 -2.03 3.19 1.97
N LEU A 319 -2.09 4.51 1.69
CA LEU A 319 -0.96 5.25 1.12
C LEU A 319 0.25 5.32 2.05
N SER A 320 0.01 5.25 3.36
CA SER A 320 1.03 5.18 4.39
C SER A 320 1.34 3.77 4.86
N PHE A 321 0.92 2.72 4.12
CA PHE A 321 1.16 1.32 4.49
C PHE A 321 0.62 0.92 5.88
N GLY A 322 -0.46 1.56 6.32
CA GLY A 322 -1.11 1.32 7.60
C GLY A 322 -0.41 2.00 8.78
N PHE A 323 0.46 2.99 8.55
CA PHE A 323 1.04 3.81 9.61
C PHE A 323 -0.01 4.79 10.17
N LYS A 324 -0.85 4.27 11.08
CA LYS A 324 -1.97 4.96 11.75
C LYS A 324 -1.60 6.26 12.48
N MET A 325 -0.32 6.43 12.83
CA MET A 325 0.28 7.65 13.44
C MET A 325 -0.22 8.95 12.80
N LEU A 326 -0.47 8.93 11.49
CA LEU A 326 -0.83 10.11 10.72
C LEU A 326 -2.18 10.67 11.16
N TYR A 327 -3.22 9.86 11.12
CA TYR A 327 -4.57 10.42 11.12
C TYR A 327 -5.04 10.96 12.45
N ARG A 328 -4.62 10.32 13.54
CA ARG A 328 -4.97 10.77 14.90
C ARG A 328 -4.36 12.13 15.17
N GLU A 329 -3.10 12.34 14.80
CA GLU A 329 -2.45 13.65 14.95
C GLU A 329 -3.00 14.71 13.96
N PHE A 330 -3.53 14.32 12.78
CA PHE A 330 -4.19 15.26 11.84
C PHE A 330 -5.60 15.68 12.24
N CYS A 331 -6.36 14.76 12.85
CA CYS A 331 -7.74 15.00 13.24
C CYS A 331 -7.86 15.43 14.71
N SER A 332 -6.77 15.48 15.47
CA SER A 332 -6.69 16.04 16.84
C SER A 332 -6.96 17.55 16.92
N LYS A 333 -7.51 18.16 15.86
CA LYS A 333 -8.40 19.31 16.06
C LYS A 333 -9.47 18.99 17.11
N GLU A 334 -9.80 17.71 17.35
CA GLU A 334 -10.55 17.23 18.52
C GLU A 334 -9.85 17.57 19.84
N ASP A 335 -8.56 17.30 20.04
CA ASP A 335 -7.84 17.71 21.27
C ASP A 335 -7.78 19.23 21.40
N ASN A 336 -7.55 19.95 20.30
CA ASN A 336 -7.51 21.41 20.32
C ASN A 336 -8.91 22.03 20.55
N LEU A 337 -9.98 21.39 20.06
CA LEU A 337 -11.37 21.79 20.28
C LEU A 337 -11.84 21.38 21.67
N HIS A 338 -11.44 20.21 22.17
CA HIS A 338 -11.70 19.72 23.52
C HIS A 338 -11.02 20.63 24.54
N ASN A 339 -9.71 20.92 24.37
CA ASN A 339 -8.99 21.89 25.20
C ASN A 339 -9.62 23.31 25.12
N LYS A 340 -10.14 23.72 23.95
CA LYS A 340 -10.90 24.98 23.81
C LYS A 340 -12.28 24.94 24.45
N LEU A 341 -12.91 23.77 24.54
CA LEU A 341 -14.21 23.58 25.17
C LEU A 341 -14.05 23.50 26.69
N GLU A 342 -13.08 22.74 27.20
CA GLU A 342 -12.72 22.70 28.63
C GLU A 342 -12.34 24.09 29.16
N SER A 343 -11.43 24.79 28.47
CA SER A 343 -11.05 26.16 28.85
C SER A 343 -12.19 27.18 28.75
N ARG A 344 -13.26 26.90 28.00
CA ARG A 344 -14.48 27.73 27.96
C ARG A 344 -15.54 27.32 28.99
N LEU A 345 -15.49 26.07 29.45
CA LEU A 345 -16.44 25.49 30.40
C LEU A 345 -15.97 25.62 31.86
N ASN A 346 -14.74 26.07 32.12
CA ASN A 346 -14.15 26.18 33.46
C ASN A 346 -14.26 24.86 34.25
N ILE A 347 -14.01 23.74 33.58
CA ILE A 347 -13.85 22.41 34.21
C ILE A 347 -12.35 22.15 34.36
#